data_AF-H2C9I3-F1
#
_entry.id   AF-H2C9I3-F1
#
_cell.length_a   1.000
_cell.length_b   1.000
_cell.length_c   1.000
_cell.angle_alpha   90.00
_cell.angle_beta   90.00
_cell.angle_gamma   90.00
#
_symmetry.space_group_name_H-M   'P 1'
#
loop_
_entity.id
_entity.type
_entity.pdbx_description
1 polymer ?
#
loop_
_entity_poly.entity_id
_entity_poly.type
_entity_poly.pdbx_seq_one_letter_code
_entity_poly.pdbx_strand_id
1 'polypeptide(L)'
;MSRAETKWTCDLCKSKIYWDELFTFTSKKTVVHYTCFRDKATKTAKLEPNQMKIILDSLEDELTDITVYKQRMSSNLEEDVKKTLEQAEKDAEKNAALLTRLVEKFSGVLD
;
A
#
# COMPACT_ATOMS: atom_id res chain seq x y z
N MET A 1 -2.20 -23.68 7.67
CA MET A 1 -2.34 -22.60 8.66
C MET A 1 -3.31 -21.58 8.09
N SER A 2 -4.31 -21.14 8.85
CA SER A 2 -5.28 -20.13 8.40
C SER A 2 -4.60 -18.76 8.25
N ARG A 3 -4.72 -18.13 7.09
CA ARG A 3 -4.21 -16.76 6.85
C ARG A 3 -4.88 -15.81 7.86
N ALA A 4 -4.09 -14.93 8.48
CA ALA A 4 -4.63 -13.97 9.44
C ALA A 4 -5.44 -12.90 8.70
N GLU A 5 -6.76 -12.90 8.90
CA GLU A 5 -7.66 -11.92 8.30
C GLU A 5 -7.46 -10.53 8.92
N THR A 6 -7.55 -9.49 8.10
CA THR A 6 -7.72 -8.12 8.60
C THR A 6 -9.20 -7.84 8.87
N LYS A 7 -9.49 -6.69 9.50
CA LYS A 7 -10.87 -6.19 9.64
C LYS A 7 -11.42 -5.54 8.35
N TRP A 8 -10.60 -5.40 7.32
CA TRP A 8 -10.93 -4.62 6.13
C TRP A 8 -11.37 -5.53 4.98
N THR A 9 -12.25 -4.98 4.14
CA THR A 9 -12.71 -5.58 2.89
C THR A 9 -12.31 -4.63 1.77
N CYS A 10 -11.79 -5.19 0.67
CA CYS A 10 -11.38 -4.40 -0.47
C CYS A 10 -12.59 -3.75 -1.13
N ASP A 11 -12.55 -2.43 -1.29
CA ASP A 11 -13.66 -1.69 -1.89
C ASP A 11 -13.84 -1.95 -3.40
N LEU A 12 -12.84 -2.52 -4.07
CA LEU A 12 -12.89 -2.84 -5.50
C LEU A 12 -13.44 -4.25 -5.78
N CYS A 13 -12.86 -5.30 -5.17
CA CYS A 13 -13.26 -6.68 -5.42
C CYS A 13 -14.24 -7.25 -4.38
N LYS A 14 -14.56 -6.48 -3.34
CA LYS A 14 -15.43 -6.86 -2.21
C LYS A 14 -14.99 -8.11 -1.44
N SER A 15 -13.75 -8.54 -1.62
CA SER A 15 -13.14 -9.66 -0.88
C SER A 15 -12.42 -9.17 0.38
N LYS A 16 -12.29 -10.05 1.37
CA LYS A 16 -11.51 -9.76 2.58
C LYS A 16 -10.05 -9.50 2.24
N ILE A 17 -9.42 -8.61 3.01
CA ILE A 17 -7.97 -8.35 2.95
C ILE A 17 -7.30 -9.16 4.06
N TYR A 18 -6.21 -9.83 3.74
CA TYR A 18 -5.38 -10.57 4.71
C TYR A 18 -4.10 -9.80 5.04
N TRP A 19 -3.53 -10.05 6.22
CA TRP A 19 -2.31 -9.34 6.66
C TRP A 19 -1.07 -9.64 5.84
N ASP A 20 -1.08 -10.74 5.08
CA ASP A 20 -0.03 -11.12 4.14
C ASP A 20 -0.23 -10.53 2.74
N GLU A 21 -1.25 -9.68 2.54
CA GLU A 21 -1.53 -8.99 1.28
C GLU A 21 -1.15 -7.52 1.38
N LEU A 22 -0.60 -6.97 0.29
CA LEU A 22 -0.41 -5.53 0.17
C LEU A 22 -1.76 -4.85 -0.06
N PHE A 23 -2.04 -3.80 0.72
CA PHE A 23 -3.23 -2.98 0.58
C PHE A 23 -2.87 -1.51 0.83
N THR A 24 -3.69 -0.61 0.28
CA THR A 24 -3.51 0.83 0.49
C THR A 24 -4.83 1.48 0.91
N PHE A 25 -4.70 2.63 1.58
CA PHE A 25 -5.80 3.50 1.97
C PHE A 25 -6.00 4.60 0.93
N THR A 26 -7.21 4.67 0.40
CA THR A 26 -7.59 5.64 -0.62
C THR A 26 -7.94 6.99 -0.01
N SER A 27 -8.00 8.04 -0.82
CA SER A 27 -8.49 9.37 -0.37
C SER A 27 -9.92 9.35 0.15
N LYS A 28 -10.75 8.39 -0.30
CA LYS A 28 -12.13 8.16 0.20
C LYS A 28 -12.15 7.41 1.55
N LYS A 29 -11.00 7.21 2.19
CA LYS A 29 -10.83 6.43 3.45
C LYS A 29 -11.27 4.97 3.30
N THR A 30 -11.30 4.46 2.07
CA THR A 30 -11.57 3.03 1.81
C THR A 30 -10.26 2.28 1.70
N VAL A 31 -10.30 0.97 1.95
CA VAL A 31 -9.12 0.10 1.85
C VAL A 31 -9.27 -0.76 0.61
N VAL A 32 -8.19 -0.91 -0.15
CA VAL A 32 -8.18 -1.70 -1.37
C VAL A 32 -6.92 -2.55 -1.42
N HIS A 33 -7.04 -3.77 -1.96
CA HIS A 33 -5.86 -4.55 -2.35
C HIS A 33 -5.01 -3.73 -3.32
N TYR A 34 -3.69 -3.73 -3.10
CA TYR A 34 -2.77 -3.08 -4.02
C TYR A 34 -2.90 -3.68 -5.43
N THR A 35 -3.10 -4.99 -5.54
CA THR A 35 -3.30 -5.66 -6.84
C THR A 35 -4.55 -5.16 -7.56
N CYS A 36 -5.71 -5.07 -6.88
CA CYS A 36 -6.92 -4.50 -7.47
C CYS A 36 -6.75 -3.04 -7.86
N PHE A 37 -6.05 -2.27 -7.02
CA PHE A 37 -5.75 -0.87 -7.26
C PHE A 37 -4.86 -0.71 -8.51
N ARG A 38 -3.77 -1.47 -8.61
CA ARG A 38 -2.84 -1.50 -9.74
C ARG A 38 -3.54 -1.91 -11.04
N ASP A 39 -4.33 -2.97 -11.00
CA ASP A 39 -5.00 -3.51 -12.18
C ASP A 39 -6.06 -2.55 -12.74
N LYS A 40 -6.81 -1.87 -11.86
CA LYS A 40 -7.73 -0.82 -12.29
C LYS A 40 -6.98 0.43 -12.77
N ALA A 41 -5.96 0.88 -12.02
CA ALA A 41 -5.19 2.07 -12.37
C ALA A 41 -4.49 1.97 -13.74
N THR A 42 -3.93 0.81 -14.07
CA THR A 42 -3.29 0.56 -15.37
C THR A 42 -4.26 0.59 -16.54
N LYS A 43 -5.53 0.22 -16.33
CA LYS A 43 -6.58 0.22 -17.36
C LYS A 43 -7.20 1.60 -17.59
N THR A 44 -7.23 2.45 -16.57
CA THR A 44 -7.92 3.75 -16.60
C THR A 44 -6.97 4.95 -16.57
N ALA A 45 -5.65 4.69 -16.56
CA ALA A 45 -4.62 5.72 -16.56
C ALA A 45 -4.79 6.71 -17.72
N LYS A 46 -4.69 8.01 -17.39
CA LYS A 46 -4.64 9.14 -18.33
C LYS A 46 -3.20 9.59 -18.60
N LEU A 47 -2.22 8.83 -18.11
CA LEU A 47 -0.78 9.05 -18.31
C LEU A 47 -0.21 8.01 -19.27
N GLU A 48 0.97 8.30 -19.79
CA GLU A 48 1.78 7.32 -20.50
C GLU A 48 1.98 6.05 -19.63
N PRO A 49 1.79 4.85 -20.19
CA PRO A 49 1.82 3.60 -19.41
C PRO A 49 3.09 3.43 -18.58
N ASN A 50 4.24 3.87 -19.11
CA ASN A 50 5.52 3.77 -18.39
C ASN A 50 5.56 4.69 -17.16
N GLN A 51 4.98 5.88 -17.22
CA GLN A 51 4.92 6.80 -16.07
C GLN A 51 4.01 6.24 -14.98
N MET A 52 2.84 5.72 -15.35
CA MET A 52 1.94 5.07 -14.38
C MET A 52 2.61 3.86 -13.74
N LYS A 53 3.32 3.05 -14.54
CA LYS A 53 4.09 1.91 -14.04
C LYS A 53 5.12 2.33 -12.99
N ILE A 54 5.91 3.38 -13.24
CA ILE A 54 6.90 3.88 -12.28
C ILE A 54 6.23 4.24 -10.94
N ILE A 55 5.10 4.95 -10.98
CA ILE A 55 4.38 5.36 -9.76
C ILE A 55 3.84 4.12 -9.01
N LEU A 56 3.29 3.15 -9.75
CA LEU A 56 2.76 1.92 -9.17
C LEU A 56 3.85 1.04 -8.57
N ASP A 57 4.99 0.90 -9.24
CA ASP A 57 6.12 0.12 -8.78
C ASP A 57 6.71 0.77 -7.51
N SER A 58 6.90 2.10 -7.50
CA SER A 58 7.30 2.82 -6.28
C SER A 58 6.30 2.67 -5.13
N LEU A 59 4.99 2.62 -5.42
CA LEU A 59 3.98 2.37 -4.40
C LEU A 59 4.08 0.93 -3.85
N GLU A 60 4.36 -0.04 -4.71
CA GLU A 60 4.55 -1.44 -4.30
C GLU A 60 5.75 -1.59 -3.35
N ASP A 61 6.86 -0.91 -3.67
CA ASP A 61 8.07 -0.90 -2.86
C ASP A 61 7.79 -0.32 -1.46
N GLU A 62 7.15 0.85 -1.38
CA GLU A 62 6.81 1.49 -0.10
C GLU A 62 5.87 0.62 0.76
N LEU A 63 4.87 -0.03 0.15
CA LEU A 63 3.97 -0.95 0.87
C LEU A 63 4.69 -2.20 1.37
N THR A 64 5.66 -2.69 0.60
CA THR A 64 6.52 -3.81 0.98
C THR A 64 7.42 -3.42 2.13
N ASP A 65 8.05 -2.25 2.08
CA ASP A 65 8.92 -1.74 3.14
C ASP A 65 8.18 -1.57 4.47
N ILE A 66 6.95 -1.05 4.46
CA ILE A 66 6.09 -0.98 5.66
C ILE A 66 5.92 -2.37 6.29
N THR A 67 5.63 -3.39 5.47
CA THR A 67 5.44 -4.77 5.93
C THR A 67 6.74 -5.33 6.52
N VAL A 68 7.86 -5.09 5.84
CA VAL A 68 9.18 -5.52 6.28
C VAL A 68 9.59 -4.84 7.59
N TYR A 69 9.36 -3.54 7.75
CA TYR A 69 9.63 -2.83 8.99
C TYR A 69 8.78 -3.39 10.14
N LYS A 70 7.48 -3.58 9.93
CA LYS A 70 6.58 -4.19 10.94
C LYS A 70 7.05 -5.59 11.37
N GLN A 71 7.46 -6.41 10.41
CA GLN A 71 8.03 -7.74 10.70
C GLN A 71 9.33 -7.63 11.51
N ARG A 72 10.27 -6.77 11.10
CA ARG A 72 11.55 -6.58 11.80
C ARG A 72 11.35 -6.06 13.22
N MET A 73 10.44 -5.13 13.42
CA MET A 73 10.09 -4.58 14.74
C MET A 73 9.42 -5.58 15.68
N SER A 74 8.91 -6.71 15.18
CA SER A 74 8.41 -7.81 16.03
C SER A 74 9.53 -8.59 16.74
N SER A 75 10.79 -8.39 16.35
CA SER A 75 11.95 -9.01 16.99
C SER A 75 12.35 -8.25 18.26
N ASN A 76 13.13 -8.90 19.13
CA ASN A 76 13.69 -8.23 20.30
C ASN A 76 14.84 -7.30 19.86
N LEU A 77 14.53 -6.02 19.67
CA LEU A 77 15.47 -4.98 19.23
C LEU A 77 15.88 -4.08 20.40
N GLU A 78 17.08 -3.52 20.28
CA GLU A 78 17.50 -2.38 21.10
C GLU A 78 16.58 -1.18 20.82
N GLU A 79 16.32 -0.36 21.85
CA GLU A 79 15.27 0.66 21.85
C GLU A 79 15.50 1.76 20.81
N ASP A 80 16.74 2.23 20.63
CA ASP A 80 17.06 3.26 19.63
C ASP A 80 16.99 2.71 18.20
N VAL A 81 17.37 1.44 17.99
CA VAL A 81 17.13 0.73 16.72
C VAL A 81 15.63 0.66 16.43
N LYS A 82 14.82 0.27 17.42
CA LYS A 82 13.37 0.16 17.27
C LYS A 82 12.74 1.51 16.92
N LYS A 83 13.08 2.59 17.64
CA LYS A 83 12.60 3.96 17.34
C LYS A 83 12.96 4.41 15.92
N THR A 84 14.17 4.08 15.47
CA THR A 84 14.61 4.42 14.11
C THR A 84 13.77 3.69 13.06
N LEU A 85 13.51 2.40 13.26
CA LEU A 85 12.66 1.61 12.36
C LEU A 85 11.19 2.07 12.39
N GLU A 86 10.66 2.46 13.55
CA GLU A 86 9.32 3.04 13.67
C GLU A 86 9.20 4.36 12.89
N GLN A 87 10.26 5.18 12.90
CA GLN A 87 10.27 6.41 12.12
C GLN A 87 10.34 6.13 10.61
N ALA A 88 11.19 5.20 10.18
CA ALA A 88 11.29 4.79 8.78
C ALA A 88 9.95 4.22 8.27
N GLU A 89 9.28 3.41 9.08
CA GLU A 89 7.96 2.86 8.77
C GLU A 89 6.90 3.95 8.59
N LYS A 90 6.85 4.95 9.48
CA LYS A 90 5.95 6.09 9.35
C LYS A 90 6.22 6.93 8.10
N ASP A 91 7.48 7.05 7.70
CA ASP A 91 7.84 7.81 6.50
C ASP A 91 7.46 7.02 5.23
N ALA A 92 7.63 5.70 5.22
CA ALA A 92 7.10 4.84 4.17
C ALA A 92 5.56 4.91 4.07
N GLU A 93 4.85 4.93 5.21
CA GLU A 93 3.38 5.12 5.23
C GLU A 93 2.97 6.47 4.60
N LYS A 94 3.70 7.55 4.87
CA LYS A 94 3.45 8.85 4.24
C LYS A 94 3.71 8.82 2.74
N ASN A 95 4.81 8.20 2.31
CA ASN A 95 5.16 8.08 0.89
C ASN A 95 4.11 7.26 0.13
N ALA A 96 3.70 6.10 0.68
CA ALA A 96 2.64 5.28 0.13
C ALA A 96 1.32 6.06 -0.01
N ALA A 97 0.97 6.90 0.97
CA ALA A 97 -0.21 7.76 0.89
C ALA A 97 -0.11 8.83 -0.21
N LEU A 98 1.08 9.44 -0.41
CA LEU A 98 1.32 10.39 -1.49
C LEU A 98 1.22 9.73 -2.86
N LEU A 99 1.86 8.57 -3.05
CA LEU A 99 1.85 7.81 -4.29
C LEU A 99 0.44 7.29 -4.61
N THR A 100 -0.31 6.82 -3.61
CA THR A 100 -1.71 6.40 -3.79
C THR A 100 -2.56 7.55 -4.33
N ARG A 101 -2.46 8.75 -3.73
CA ARG A 101 -3.17 9.95 -4.23
C ARG A 101 -2.74 10.33 -5.65
N LEU A 102 -1.47 10.15 -5.98
CA LEU A 102 -0.95 10.43 -7.31
C LEU A 102 -1.57 9.48 -8.34
N VAL A 103 -1.62 8.19 -8.04
CA VAL A 103 -2.29 7.19 -8.88
C VAL A 103 -3.77 7.53 -9.03
N GLU A 104 -4.48 7.85 -7.94
CA GLU A 104 -5.90 8.24 -7.99
C GLU A 104 -6.13 9.42 -8.94
N LYS A 105 -5.32 10.48 -8.80
CA LYS A 105 -5.40 11.68 -9.64
C LYS A 105 -5.27 11.37 -11.14
N PHE A 106 -4.38 10.43 -11.48
CA PHE A 106 -4.04 10.16 -12.87
C PHE A 106 -4.73 8.94 -13.48
N SER A 107 -5.47 8.16 -12.69
CA SER A 107 -6.19 6.98 -13.19
C SER A 107 -7.69 7.01 -12.93
N GLY A 108 -8.22 7.88 -12.05
CA GLY A 108 -9.64 7.80 -11.69
C GLY A 108 -10.03 6.43 -11.13
N VAL A 109 -9.09 5.73 -10.47
CA VAL A 109 -9.30 4.37 -9.93
C VAL A 109 -10.47 4.29 -8.93
N LEU A 110 -10.89 5.41 -8.36
CA LEU A 110 -12.04 5.50 -7.45
C LEU A 110 -13.33 5.97 -8.11
N ASP A 111 -13.30 6.27 -9.40
CA ASP A 111 -14.46 6.64 -10.22
C ASP A 111 -15.13 5.40 -10.82
#